data_AF-A0A3B3QCF6-F1
#
_entry.id   AF-A0A3B3QCF6-F1
#
_cell.length_a   1.000
_cell.length_b   1.000
_cell.length_c   1.000
_cell.angle_alpha   90.00
_cell.angle_beta   90.00
_cell.angle_gamma   90.00
#
_symmetry.space_group_name_H-M   'P 1'
#
loop_
_entity.id
_entity.type
_entity.pdbx_description
1 polymer ?
#
loop_
_entity_poly.entity_id
_entity_poly.type
_entity_poly.pdbx_seq_one_letter_code
_entity_poly.pdbx_strand_id
1 'polypeptide(L)'
;MAGLLKKRLRILYTKILGSLQTMPQDAAYRRYTEPIINERFNHVKMEPDVEKLEKKINCGQIEEVILQAESELTLSRKMTEWKPWEPLIEEPPANQWKWPI
;
A
#
# COMPACT_ATOMS: atom_id res chain seq x y z
N MET A 1 -9.24 -21.92 -10.10
CA MET A 1 -8.41 -20.75 -10.42
C MET A 1 -8.53 -19.65 -9.35
N ALA A 2 -9.74 -19.16 -9.05
CA ALA A 2 -10.06 -18.17 -8.00
C ALA A 2 -9.36 -18.37 -6.63
N GLY A 3 -9.32 -19.59 -6.10
CA GLY A 3 -8.71 -19.87 -4.80
C GLY A 3 -7.19 -19.64 -4.76
N LEU A 4 -6.49 -19.73 -5.89
CA LEU A 4 -5.05 -19.48 -5.99
C LEU A 4 -4.74 -17.98 -5.87
N LEU A 5 -5.54 -17.15 -6.55
CA LEU A 5 -5.41 -15.69 -6.57
C LEU A 5 -5.59 -15.10 -5.16
N LYS A 6 -6.59 -15.59 -4.43
CA LYS A 6 -6.81 -15.18 -3.03
C LYS A 6 -5.67 -15.60 -2.10
N LYS A 7 -5.12 -16.81 -2.26
CA LYS A 7 -3.94 -17.24 -1.49
C LYS A 7 -2.76 -16.31 -1.77
N ARG A 8 -2.54 -15.92 -3.03
CA ARG A 8 -1.51 -14.96 -3.42
C ARG A 8 -1.70 -13.60 -2.74
N LEU A 9 -2.91 -13.03 -2.78
CA LEU A 9 -3.21 -11.76 -2.08
C LEU A 9 -2.93 -11.83 -0.58
N ARG A 10 -3.31 -12.93 0.08
CA ARG A 10 -3.02 -13.11 1.50
C ARG A 10 -1.52 -13.10 1.80
N ILE A 11 -0.71 -13.72 0.96
CA ILE A 11 0.75 -13.73 1.09
C ILE A 11 1.32 -12.33 0.84
N LEU A 12 0.79 -11.59 -0.13
CA LEU A 12 1.25 -10.23 -0.44
C LEU A 12 0.93 -9.27 0.70
N TYR A 13 -0.31 -9.24 1.19
CA TYR A 13 -0.69 -8.36 2.29
C TYR A 13 0.07 -8.65 3.60
N THR A 14 0.32 -9.92 3.92
CA THR A 14 1.15 -10.27 5.09
C THR A 14 2.60 -9.79 4.93
N LYS A 15 3.18 -9.89 3.74
CA LYS A 15 4.52 -9.35 3.45
C LYS A 15 4.56 -7.82 3.51
N ILE A 16 3.54 -7.13 2.99
CA ILE A 16 3.44 -5.67 3.06
C ILE A 16 3.37 -5.22 4.52
N LEU A 17 2.49 -5.82 5.33
CA LEU A 17 2.38 -5.50 6.75
C LEU A 17 3.71 -5.74 7.49
N GLY A 18 4.42 -6.83 7.18
CA GLY A 18 5.76 -7.08 7.72
C GLY A 18 6.79 -6.00 7.32
N SER A 19 6.74 -5.51 6.07
CA SER A 19 7.58 -4.40 5.62
C SER A 19 7.20 -3.06 6.25
N LEU A 20 5.93 -2.82 6.56
CA LEU A 20 5.50 -1.58 7.21
C LEU A 20 5.94 -1.56 8.69
N GLN A 21 6.05 -2.71 9.34
CA GLN A 21 6.53 -2.80 10.73
C GLN A 21 7.98 -2.33 10.92
N THR A 22 8.80 -2.32 9.87
CA THR A 22 10.18 -1.80 9.92
C THR A 22 10.25 -0.28 9.89
N MET A 23 9.12 0.41 9.64
CA MET A 23 9.03 1.86 9.58
C MET A 23 8.53 2.44 10.92
N PRO A 24 8.90 3.67 11.28
CA PRO A 24 8.35 4.36 12.44
C PRO A 24 6.82 4.48 12.40
N GLN A 25 6.15 4.43 13.56
CA GLN A 25 4.68 4.47 13.63
C GLN A 25 4.10 5.86 13.31
N ASP A 26 4.90 6.90 13.51
CA ASP A 26 4.61 8.30 13.18
C ASP A 26 4.83 8.61 11.69
N ALA A 27 5.51 7.73 10.94
CA ALA A 27 5.69 7.89 9.50
C ALA A 27 4.31 7.95 8.80
N ALA A 28 4.05 9.06 8.10
CA ALA A 28 2.77 9.30 7.44
C ALA A 28 2.39 8.15 6.49
N TYR A 29 3.36 7.64 5.73
CA TYR A 29 3.14 6.50 4.82
C TYR A 29 2.61 5.27 5.57
N ARG A 30 3.26 4.87 6.68
CA ARG A 30 2.79 3.72 7.48
C ARG A 30 1.39 3.96 8.02
N ARG A 31 1.13 5.14 8.58
CA ARG A 31 -0.15 5.51 9.20
C ARG A 31 -1.34 5.37 8.25
N TYR A 32 -1.15 5.66 6.96
CA TYR A 32 -2.22 5.57 5.97
C TYR A 32 -2.28 4.20 5.28
N THR A 33 -1.15 3.60 4.97
CA THR A 33 -1.10 2.33 4.24
C THR A 33 -1.54 1.15 5.11
N GLU A 34 -1.20 1.14 6.41
CA GLU A 34 -1.51 0.02 7.30
C GLU A 34 -3.02 -0.22 7.48
N PRO A 35 -3.88 0.79 7.71
CA PRO A 35 -5.33 0.62 7.72
C PRO A 35 -5.90 0.10 6.40
N ILE A 36 -5.46 0.65 5.26
CA ILE A 36 -5.94 0.27 3.93
C ILE A 36 -5.66 -1.21 3.65
N ILE A 37 -4.43 -1.66 3.94
CA ILE A 37 -4.03 -3.06 3.74
C ILE A 37 -4.77 -3.98 4.69
N ASN A 38 -4.99 -3.58 5.95
CA ASN A 38 -5.75 -4.37 6.92
C ASN A 38 -7.22 -4.52 6.50
N GLU A 39 -7.87 -3.46 6.04
CA GLU A 39 -9.24 -3.50 5.52
C GLU A 39 -9.37 -4.46 4.33
N ARG A 40 -8.52 -4.30 3.32
CA ARG A 40 -8.48 -5.17 2.14
C ARG A 40 -8.19 -6.63 2.52
N PHE A 41 -7.25 -6.85 3.44
CA PHE A 41 -6.92 -8.19 3.92
C PHE A 41 -8.10 -8.85 4.66
N ASN A 42 -8.87 -8.07 5.43
CA ASN A 42 -10.08 -8.56 6.09
C ASN A 42 -11.16 -8.94 5.09
N HIS A 43 -11.37 -8.13 4.03
CA HIS A 43 -12.29 -8.51 2.96
C HIS A 43 -11.91 -9.83 2.28
N VAL A 44 -10.62 -10.03 1.97
CA VAL A 44 -10.11 -11.28 1.37
C VAL A 44 -10.32 -12.50 2.28
N LYS A 45 -10.28 -12.31 3.61
CA LYS A 45 -10.54 -13.38 4.59
C LYS A 45 -12.02 -13.70 4.74
N MET A 46 -12.86 -12.67 4.80
CA MET A 46 -14.28 -12.82 5.11
C MET A 46 -15.11 -13.29 3.91
N GLU A 47 -14.82 -12.80 2.71
CA GLU A 47 -15.62 -13.10 1.53
C GLU A 47 -15.01 -14.28 0.76
N PRO A 48 -15.66 -15.45 0.68
CA PRO A 48 -15.17 -16.58 -0.10
C PRO A 48 -15.27 -16.33 -1.62
N ASP A 49 -16.30 -15.62 -2.05
CA ASP A 49 -16.64 -15.35 -3.44
C ASP A 49 -15.77 -14.22 -4.04
N VAL A 50 -15.28 -14.41 -5.26
CA VAL A 50 -14.41 -13.42 -5.93
C VAL A 50 -15.22 -12.24 -6.44
N GLU A 51 -16.40 -12.46 -7.00
CA GLU A 51 -17.18 -11.37 -7.60
C GLU A 51 -17.68 -10.38 -6.52
N LYS A 52 -18.08 -10.90 -5.36
CA LYS A 52 -18.43 -10.07 -4.20
C LYS A 52 -17.22 -9.36 -3.61
N LEU A 53 -16.05 -10.01 -3.63
CA LEU A 53 -14.81 -9.42 -3.16
C LEU A 53 -14.38 -8.24 -4.05
N GLU A 54 -14.47 -8.40 -5.37
CA GLU A 54 -14.20 -7.33 -6.34
C GLU A 54 -15.11 -6.13 -6.13
N LYS A 55 -16.43 -6.37 -5.92
CA LYS A 55 -17.39 -5.31 -5.59
C LYS A 55 -17.09 -4.61 -4.26
N LYS A 56 -16.62 -5.33 -3.25
CA LYS A 56 -16.24 -4.76 -1.95
C LYS A 56 -14.96 -3.93 -2.02
N ILE A 57 -13.95 -4.41 -2.73
CA ILE A 57 -12.67 -3.70 -2.88
C ILE A 57 -12.81 -2.53 -3.87
N ASN A 58 -13.71 -2.65 -4.84
CA ASN A 58 -14.03 -1.64 -5.85
C ASN A 58 -12.79 -1.07 -6.57
N CYS A 59 -11.83 -1.95 -6.91
CA CYS A 59 -10.57 -1.60 -7.58
C CYS A 59 -10.31 -2.46 -8.82
N GLY A 60 -11.35 -2.74 -9.61
CA GLY A 60 -11.24 -3.56 -10.81
C GLY A 60 -11.25 -5.07 -10.53
N GLN A 61 -10.64 -5.83 -11.44
CA GLN A 61 -10.56 -7.30 -11.35
C GLN A 61 -9.54 -7.76 -10.31
N ILE A 62 -9.71 -8.97 -9.78
CA ILE A 62 -8.84 -9.50 -8.73
C ILE A 62 -7.36 -9.59 -9.16
N GLU A 63 -7.09 -9.79 -10.45
CA GLU A 63 -5.75 -9.79 -11.04
C GLU A 63 -5.08 -8.41 -10.96
N GLU A 64 -5.83 -7.33 -11.22
CA GLU A 64 -5.34 -5.95 -11.10
C GLU A 64 -5.02 -5.61 -9.64
N VAL A 65 -5.85 -6.10 -8.71
CA VAL A 65 -5.62 -5.95 -7.27
C VAL A 65 -4.34 -6.67 -6.83
N ILE A 66 -4.04 -7.84 -7.42
CA ILE A 66 -2.77 -8.55 -7.17
C ILE A 66 -1.59 -7.73 -7.67
N LEU A 67 -1.67 -7.20 -8.90
CA LEU A 67 -0.61 -6.37 -9.47
C LEU A 67 -0.38 -5.10 -8.63
N GLN A 68 -1.45 -4.49 -8.13
CA GLN A 68 -1.37 -3.36 -7.20
C GLN A 68 -0.67 -3.76 -5.89
N ALA A 69 -1.00 -4.91 -5.32
CA ALA A 69 -0.35 -5.40 -4.10
C ALA A 69 1.14 -5.75 -4.31
N GLU A 70 1.53 -6.22 -5.49
CA GLU A 70 2.95 -6.46 -5.82
C GLU A 70 3.73 -5.16 -5.98
N SER A 71 3.10 -4.17 -6.60
CA SER A 71 3.64 -2.81 -6.72
C SER A 71 3.80 -2.16 -5.36
N GLU A 72 2.79 -2.29 -4.49
CA GLU A 72 2.81 -1.78 -3.12
C GLU A 72 3.91 -2.44 -2.27
N LEU A 73 4.09 -3.76 -2.39
CA LEU A 73 5.18 -4.47 -1.71
C LEU A 73 6.56 -3.99 -2.18
N THR A 74 6.70 -3.70 -3.46
CA THR A 74 7.95 -3.15 -4.01
C THR A 74 8.18 -1.73 -3.51
N LEU A 75 7.11 -0.92 -3.46
CA LEU A 75 7.14 0.44 -2.94
C LEU A 75 7.49 0.46 -1.45
N SER A 76 6.88 -0.39 -0.62
CA SER A 76 7.14 -0.44 0.83
C SER A 76 8.61 -0.75 1.14
N ARG A 77 9.23 -1.62 0.34
CA ARG A 77 10.67 -1.91 0.45
C ARG A 77 11.51 -0.70 0.09
N LYS A 78 11.21 -0.02 -1.02
CA LYS A 78 11.90 1.22 -1.41
C LYS A 78 11.72 2.34 -0.39
N MET A 79 10.52 2.51 0.16
CA MET A 79 10.24 3.48 1.22
C MET A 79 11.10 3.24 2.47
N THR A 80 11.44 1.97 2.75
CA THR A 80 12.33 1.62 3.86
C THR A 80 13.77 2.09 3.61
N GLU A 81 14.22 2.03 2.36
CA GLU A 81 15.55 2.51 1.95
C GLU A 81 15.59 4.05 1.86
N TRP A 82 14.54 4.68 1.32
CA TRP A 82 14.48 6.12 1.10
C TRP A 82 14.22 6.93 2.37
N LYS A 83 13.56 6.34 3.37
CA LYS A 83 13.20 7.00 4.64
C LYS A 83 12.56 8.39 4.46
N PRO A 84 11.48 8.51 3.68
CA PRO A 84 10.86 9.80 3.36
C PRO A 84 10.20 10.50 4.57
N TRP A 85 10.18 9.86 5.73
CA TRP A 85 9.73 10.46 6.99
C TRP A 85 10.82 11.33 7.65
N GLU A 86 12.04 11.32 7.15
CA GLU A 86 13.08 12.26 7.58
C GLU A 86 12.74 13.69 7.10
N PRO A 87 13.21 14.72 7.82
CA PRO A 87 13.01 16.11 7.41
C PRO A 87 13.52 16.40 6.00
N LEU A 88 13.00 17.46 5.40
CA LEU A 88 13.42 17.92 4.07
C LEU A 88 14.94 18.15 4.05
N ILE A 89 15.61 17.59 3.05
CA ILE A 89 17.07 17.68 2.91
C ILE A 89 17.52 19.13 2.66
N GLU A 90 16.76 19.88 1.86
CA GLU A 90 17.08 21.26 1.50
C GLU A 90 15.80 22.09 1.36
N GLU A 91 15.77 23.26 1.99
CA GLU A 91 14.68 24.21 1.82
C GLU A 91 14.72 24.87 0.44
N PRO A 92 13.55 25.11 -0.19
CA PRO A 92 13.52 25.75 -1.50
C PRO A 92 14.03 27.21 -1.41
N PRO A 93 14.78 27.70 -2.41
CA PRO A 93 15.07 29.12 -2.57
C PRO A 93 13.79 29.97 -2.57
N ALA A 94 13.89 31.18 -2.01
CA ALA A 94 12.73 32.06 -1.74
C ALA A 94 11.80 32.32 -2.94
N ASN A 95 12.31 32.26 -4.18
CA ASN A 95 11.54 32.53 -5.39
C ASN A 95 11.18 31.28 -6.20
N GLN A 96 11.55 30.07 -5.76
CA GLN A 96 11.35 28.85 -6.55
C GLN A 96 9.86 28.52 -6.78
N TRP A 97 9.00 28.83 -5.81
CA TRP A 97 7.57 28.50 -5.86
C TRP A 97 6.64 29.73 -5.88
N LYS A 98 7.17 30.93 -6.20
CA LYS A 98 6.37 32.16 -6.28
C LYS A 98 5.68 32.25 -7.64
N TRP A 99 4.35 32.30 -7.67
CA TRP A 99 3.55 32.51 -8.88
C TRP A 99 2.26 33.30 -8.61
N PRO A 100 1.89 34.31 -9.44
CA PRO A 100 2.70 34.95 -10.49
C PRO A 100 3.83 35.83 -9.92
N ILE A 101 4.77 36.25 -10.77
CA ILE A 101 5.98 37.02 -10.39
C ILE A 101 5.62 38.38 -9.82
#